data_AF-A0A2E4LBH9-F1
#
_entry.id   AF-A0A2E4LBH9-F1
#
_cell.length_a   1.000
_cell.length_b   1.000
_cell.length_c   1.000
_cell.angle_alpha   90.00
_cell.angle_beta   90.00
_cell.angle_gamma   90.00
#
_symmetry.space_group_name_H-M   'P 1'
#
loop_
_entity.id
_entity.type
_entity.pdbx_description
1 polymer ?
#
loop_
_entity_poly.entity_id
_entity_poly.type
_entity_poly.pdbx_seq_one_letter_code
_entity_poly.pdbx_strand_id
1 'polypeptide(L)'
;MKLNVGTQEIPKGYRVYTIKGVDQPIVAKKGGPSADAVKNKSTYAELRNNQKEFGVASMMAKVLRNSLSDGLTEICETYVSGRLTAQFRNIAKYEDGPTGTRPLYVTKHGHNLSGFEFNTTAPYEDIFGAKYFLKSSSRRGQIILHFPAFVPEDTFKAPKGATNFKINARLVALSDYQYDHSEKSYIALNKEFHGKFGSYVSPMLPILKIPTEPMTAHVSVDQLEVPENTALFLLMAVSFYHYENGKFEHLNKESGMTIKQVY
;
A
#
# COMPACT_ATOMS: atom_id res chain seq x y z
N MET A 1 -15.40 -4.93 -27.95
CA MET A 1 -15.18 -4.08 -29.14
C MET A 1 -13.81 -3.43 -28.98
N LYS A 2 -12.82 -3.84 -29.77
CA LYS A 2 -11.45 -3.28 -29.72
C LYS A 2 -11.50 -1.89 -30.37
N LEU A 3 -11.26 -0.83 -29.59
CA LEU A 3 -11.15 0.52 -30.13
C LEU A 3 -9.66 0.77 -30.45
N ASN A 4 -9.31 0.65 -31.72
CA ASN A 4 -8.01 1.09 -32.24
C ASN A 4 -7.95 2.62 -32.13
N VAL A 5 -7.07 3.14 -31.28
CA VAL A 5 -6.98 4.57 -30.94
C VAL A 5 -6.31 5.40 -32.06
N GLY A 6 -5.83 4.75 -33.13
CA GLY A 6 -5.51 5.44 -34.37
C GLY A 6 -6.78 5.72 -35.15
N THR A 7 -7.22 6.98 -35.22
CA THR A 7 -8.19 7.54 -36.20
C THR A 7 -9.70 7.32 -35.99
N GLN A 8 -10.21 7.04 -34.78
CA GLN A 8 -11.65 7.14 -34.51
C GLN A 8 -12.01 8.50 -33.88
N GLU A 9 -12.88 9.28 -34.53
CA GLU A 9 -13.43 10.52 -33.99
C GLU A 9 -14.11 10.27 -32.64
N ILE A 10 -13.67 10.99 -31.61
CA ILE A 10 -14.25 10.89 -30.27
C ILE A 10 -15.68 11.46 -30.34
N PRO A 11 -16.73 10.70 -29.96
CA PRO A 11 -18.10 11.20 -29.99
C PRO A 11 -18.25 12.52 -29.24
N LYS A 12 -19.01 13.46 -29.82
CA LYS A 12 -19.27 14.78 -29.22
C LYS A 12 -19.82 14.59 -27.80
N GLY A 13 -19.21 15.27 -26.83
CA GLY A 13 -19.57 15.11 -25.41
C GLY A 13 -18.86 13.95 -24.70
N TYR A 14 -17.85 13.32 -25.31
CA TYR A 14 -16.98 12.33 -24.65
C TYR A 14 -15.51 12.75 -24.70
N ARG A 15 -14.72 12.23 -23.75
CA ARG A 15 -13.26 12.32 -23.67
C ARG A 15 -12.71 10.91 -23.60
N VAL A 16 -11.52 10.71 -24.16
CA VAL A 16 -10.79 9.43 -24.12
C VAL A 16 -9.45 9.67 -23.46
N TYR A 17 -9.06 8.79 -22.55
CA TYR A 17 -7.75 8.85 -21.90
C TYR A 17 -7.23 7.44 -21.62
N THR A 18 -5.91 7.31 -21.50
CA THR A 18 -5.24 6.06 -21.17
C THR A 18 -4.78 6.09 -19.71
N ILE A 19 -4.75 4.92 -19.08
CA ILE A 19 -4.13 4.73 -17.76
C ILE A 19 -3.00 3.73 -17.95
N LYS A 20 -1.82 4.02 -17.41
CA LYS A 20 -0.69 3.08 -17.42
C LYS A 20 -1.12 1.77 -16.76
N GLY A 21 -0.94 0.64 -17.44
CA GLY A 21 -1.36 -0.68 -16.94
C GLY A 21 -2.84 -1.00 -17.19
N VAL A 22 -3.51 -0.27 -18.08
CA VAL A 22 -4.83 -0.62 -18.63
C VAL A 22 -4.70 -0.73 -20.15
N ASP A 23 -5.01 -1.89 -20.70
CA ASP A 23 -4.80 -2.17 -22.13
C ASP A 23 -5.74 -1.40 -23.05
N GLN A 24 -6.93 -1.06 -22.56
CA GLN A 24 -7.96 -0.39 -23.34
C GLN A 24 -8.13 1.08 -22.93
N PRO A 25 -8.34 1.99 -23.90
CA PRO A 25 -8.63 3.38 -23.61
C PRO A 25 -9.94 3.51 -22.83
N ILE A 26 -9.99 4.45 -21.87
CA ILE A 26 -11.19 4.75 -21.10
C ILE A 26 -11.95 5.89 -21.78
N VAL A 27 -13.22 5.64 -22.07
CA VAL A 27 -14.14 6.64 -22.64
C VAL A 27 -15.05 7.16 -21.53
N ALA A 28 -15.04 8.47 -21.30
CA ALA A 28 -15.84 9.12 -20.28
C ALA A 28 -16.65 10.28 -20.86
N LYS A 29 -17.87 10.49 -20.36
CA LYS A 29 -18.69 11.65 -20.75
C LYS A 29 -18.02 12.94 -20.29
N LYS A 30 -17.86 13.91 -21.20
CA LYS A 30 -17.49 15.29 -20.87
C LYS A 30 -18.64 15.93 -20.10
N GLY A 31 -18.33 16.52 -18.96
CA GLY A 31 -19.31 17.16 -18.09
C GLY A 31 -18.81 17.28 -16.66
N GLY A 32 -19.70 17.72 -15.79
CA GLY A 32 -19.41 18.04 -14.41
C GLY A 32 -19.56 19.55 -14.14
N PRO A 33 -19.68 19.94 -12.87
CA PRO A 33 -19.73 21.35 -12.50
C PRO A 33 -18.42 22.07 -12.85
N SER A 34 -18.51 23.37 -13.13
CA SER A 34 -17.32 24.22 -13.26
C SER A 34 -16.56 24.27 -11.94
N ALA A 35 -15.24 24.49 -12.00
CA ALA A 35 -14.42 24.64 -10.80
C ALA A 35 -14.94 25.75 -9.87
N ASP A 36 -15.40 26.87 -10.47
CA ASP A 36 -16.02 27.97 -9.73
C ASP A 36 -17.31 27.54 -9.02
N ALA A 37 -18.17 26.75 -9.70
CA ALA A 37 -19.38 26.23 -9.09
C ALA A 37 -19.06 25.33 -7.90
N VAL A 38 -18.08 24.42 -8.01
CA VAL A 38 -17.64 23.56 -6.91
C VAL A 38 -17.10 24.37 -5.73
N LYS A 39 -16.34 25.44 -6.02
CA LYS A 39 -15.72 26.28 -4.99
C LYS A 39 -16.74 27.11 -4.22
N ASN A 40 -17.69 27.73 -4.92
CA ASN A 40 -18.50 28.80 -4.36
C ASN A 40 -19.96 28.41 -4.06
N LYS A 41 -20.58 27.51 -4.85
CA LYS A 41 -22.01 27.20 -4.64
C LYS A 41 -22.20 26.40 -3.34
N SER A 42 -23.24 26.75 -2.59
CA SER A 42 -23.63 26.09 -1.34
C SER A 42 -23.97 24.61 -1.53
N THR A 43 -24.56 24.24 -2.67
CA THR A 43 -24.91 22.86 -3.02
C THR A 43 -23.71 21.91 -3.06
N TYR A 44 -22.47 22.42 -3.16
CA TYR A 44 -21.24 21.62 -3.14
C TYR A 44 -20.50 21.69 -1.80
N ALA A 45 -21.09 22.23 -0.73
CA ALA A 45 -20.45 22.29 0.58
C ALA A 45 -20.01 20.91 1.08
N GLU A 46 -20.90 19.91 0.98
CA GLU A 46 -20.59 18.56 1.41
C GLU A 46 -19.54 17.87 0.51
N LEU A 47 -19.53 18.18 -0.78
CA LEU A 47 -18.47 17.72 -1.68
C LEU A 47 -17.10 18.27 -1.25
N ARG A 48 -17.03 19.58 -0.93
CA ARG A 48 -15.79 20.21 -0.45
C ARG A 48 -15.33 19.62 0.89
N ASN A 49 -16.26 19.32 1.79
CA ASN A 49 -15.95 18.63 3.04
C ASN A 49 -15.36 17.25 2.79
N ASN A 50 -16.01 16.44 1.95
CA ASN A 50 -15.49 15.13 1.55
C ASN A 50 -14.12 15.21 0.86
N GLN A 51 -13.85 16.27 0.09
CA GLN A 51 -12.55 16.48 -0.55
C GLN A 51 -11.43 16.72 0.46
N LYS A 52 -11.69 17.36 1.61
CA LYS A 52 -10.69 17.56 2.66
C LYS A 52 -10.22 16.22 3.25
N GLU A 53 -11.16 15.38 3.68
CA GLU A 53 -10.88 14.02 4.19
C GLU A 53 -10.21 13.14 3.11
N PHE A 54 -10.68 13.24 1.87
CA PHE A 54 -10.05 12.54 0.74
C PHE A 54 -8.60 12.98 0.52
N GLY A 55 -8.32 14.28 0.65
CA GLY A 55 -6.99 14.85 0.47
C GLY A 55 -5.97 14.27 1.45
N VAL A 56 -6.32 14.24 2.75
CA VAL A 56 -5.45 13.64 3.76
C VAL A 56 -5.35 12.11 3.60
N ALA A 57 -6.44 11.41 3.29
CA ALA A 57 -6.38 9.96 3.02
C ALA A 57 -5.47 9.61 1.82
N SER A 58 -5.52 10.43 0.77
CA SER A 58 -4.66 10.29 -0.41
C SER A 58 -3.18 10.56 -0.08
N MET A 59 -2.92 11.54 0.79
CA MET A 59 -1.58 11.82 1.31
C MET A 59 -1.03 10.62 2.09
N MET A 60 -1.81 10.04 3.01
CA MET A 60 -1.39 8.86 3.77
C MET A 60 -1.12 7.66 2.85
N ALA A 61 -2.00 7.41 1.87
CA ALA A 61 -1.79 6.37 0.85
C ALA A 61 -0.52 6.60 0.03
N LYS A 62 -0.21 7.85 -0.31
CA LYS A 62 1.03 8.21 -0.99
C LYS A 62 2.24 7.96 -0.10
N VAL A 63 2.21 8.37 1.16
CA VAL A 63 3.35 8.18 2.10
C VAL A 63 3.64 6.70 2.30
N LEU A 64 2.61 5.86 2.49
CA LEU A 64 2.82 4.41 2.61
C LEU A 64 3.47 3.83 1.35
N ARG A 65 3.02 4.22 0.16
CA ARG A 65 3.62 3.74 -1.11
C ARG A 65 5.03 4.28 -1.35
N ASN A 66 5.29 5.54 -1.01
CA ASN A 66 6.62 6.13 -1.10
C ASN A 66 7.62 5.48 -0.15
N SER A 67 7.14 4.80 0.90
CA SER A 67 8.02 4.02 1.77
C SER A 67 8.58 2.79 1.06
N LEU A 68 7.95 2.27 0.00
CA LEU A 68 8.33 1.03 -0.69
C LEU A 68 9.63 1.19 -1.50
N SER A 69 10.38 0.10 -1.68
CA SER A 69 11.50 0.05 -2.64
C SER A 69 10.99 -0.06 -4.08
N ASP A 70 11.88 0.15 -5.06
CA ASP A 70 11.54 0.02 -6.48
C ASP A 70 10.94 -1.35 -6.82
N GLY A 71 11.58 -2.44 -6.37
CA GLY A 71 11.06 -3.80 -6.57
C GLY A 71 9.68 -4.04 -5.94
N LEU A 72 9.40 -3.48 -4.76
CA LEU A 72 8.07 -3.58 -4.15
C LEU A 72 7.03 -2.71 -4.85
N THR A 73 7.45 -1.57 -5.41
CA THR A 73 6.59 -0.69 -6.20
C THR A 73 6.14 -1.38 -7.49
N GLU A 74 6.98 -2.21 -8.09
CA GLU A 74 6.64 -2.98 -9.29
C GLU A 74 5.58 -4.07 -9.07
N ILE A 75 5.49 -4.60 -7.84
CA ILE A 75 4.44 -5.55 -7.43
C ILE A 75 3.06 -4.88 -7.46
N CYS A 76 3.00 -3.59 -7.14
CA CYS A 76 1.74 -2.87 -7.01
C CYS A 76 0.93 -2.89 -8.32
N GLU A 77 -0.35 -3.20 -8.20
CA GLU A 77 -1.27 -3.11 -9.32
C GLU A 77 -1.62 -1.67 -9.70
N THR A 78 -2.18 -1.51 -10.90
CA THR A 78 -2.56 -0.22 -11.49
C THR A 78 -3.42 0.67 -10.58
N TYR A 79 -4.37 0.07 -9.85
CA TYR A 79 -5.37 0.80 -9.05
C TYR A 79 -5.06 0.87 -7.56
N VAL A 80 -3.88 0.42 -7.13
CA VAL A 80 -3.53 0.32 -5.69
C VAL A 80 -3.68 1.66 -4.96
N SER A 81 -3.33 2.77 -5.61
CA SER A 81 -3.41 4.11 -5.01
C SER A 81 -4.83 4.48 -4.63
N GLY A 82 -5.79 4.18 -5.51
CA GLY A 82 -7.20 4.49 -5.29
C GLY A 82 -7.80 3.58 -4.21
N ARG A 83 -7.51 2.28 -4.25
CA ARG A 83 -7.97 1.33 -3.23
C ARG A 83 -7.42 1.69 -1.84
N LEU A 84 -6.13 1.99 -1.75
CA LEU A 84 -5.51 2.36 -0.48
C LEU A 84 -6.05 3.69 0.07
N THR A 85 -6.25 4.70 -0.80
CA THR A 85 -6.90 5.97 -0.42
C THR A 85 -8.30 5.75 0.11
N ALA A 86 -9.08 4.84 -0.50
CA ALA A 86 -10.41 4.51 -0.03
C ALA A 86 -10.39 3.89 1.37
N GLN A 87 -9.43 3.01 1.66
CA GLN A 87 -9.26 2.44 3.00
C GLN A 87 -8.91 3.49 4.05
N PHE A 88 -7.92 4.36 3.78
CA PHE A 88 -7.61 5.47 4.69
C PHE A 88 -8.79 6.43 4.88
N ARG A 89 -9.56 6.70 3.83
CA ARG A 89 -10.76 7.55 3.96
C ARG A 89 -11.84 6.89 4.82
N ASN A 90 -11.96 5.57 4.79
CA ASN A 90 -12.92 4.85 5.64
C ASN A 90 -12.59 4.99 7.13
N ILE A 91 -11.32 5.23 7.50
CA ILE A 91 -10.92 5.48 8.89
C ILE A 91 -11.68 6.66 9.50
N ALA A 92 -11.83 7.76 8.75
CA ALA A 92 -12.55 8.94 9.23
C ALA A 92 -14.04 8.66 9.53
N LYS A 93 -14.62 7.58 8.98
CA LYS A 93 -16.02 7.23 9.21
C LYS A 93 -16.27 6.59 10.57
N TYR A 94 -15.22 6.13 11.25
CA TYR A 94 -15.32 5.59 12.61
C TYR A 94 -15.31 6.67 13.69
N GLU A 95 -15.12 7.93 13.30
CA GLU A 95 -15.09 9.06 14.22
C GLU A 95 -16.34 9.91 14.04
N ASP A 96 -16.88 10.38 15.16
CA ASP A 96 -18.02 11.29 15.17
C ASP A 96 -17.59 12.70 14.77
N GLY A 97 -18.55 13.48 14.27
CA GLY A 97 -18.38 14.89 13.95
C GLY A 97 -18.70 15.23 12.49
N PRO A 98 -18.60 16.52 12.13
CA PRO A 98 -18.98 16.98 10.80
C PRO A 98 -17.98 16.50 9.75
N THR A 99 -18.49 16.07 8.60
CA THR A 99 -17.66 15.68 7.45
C THR A 99 -16.68 16.81 7.11
N GLY A 100 -15.45 16.44 6.77
CA GLY A 100 -14.41 17.37 6.35
C GLY A 100 -13.54 17.92 7.48
N THR A 101 -13.85 17.59 8.73
CA THR A 101 -13.01 17.89 9.89
C THR A 101 -12.82 16.70 10.84
N ARG A 102 -13.40 15.52 10.53
CA ARG A 102 -13.20 14.31 11.33
C ARG A 102 -11.73 13.86 11.28
N PRO A 103 -11.15 13.43 12.39
CA PRO A 103 -9.77 12.96 12.42
C PRO A 103 -9.60 11.62 11.70
N LEU A 104 -8.37 11.33 11.29
CA LEU A 104 -7.96 10.02 10.78
C LEU A 104 -7.00 9.40 11.80
N TYR A 105 -7.57 8.66 12.76
CA TYR A 105 -6.80 7.93 13.76
C TYR A 105 -6.45 6.52 13.24
N VAL A 106 -5.32 6.42 12.54
CA VAL A 106 -4.76 5.12 12.13
C VAL A 106 -4.28 4.31 13.32
N THR A 107 -3.92 4.95 14.43
CA THR A 107 -3.58 4.25 15.69
C THR A 107 -4.76 3.49 16.27
N LYS A 108 -5.99 4.00 16.10
CA LYS A 108 -7.22 3.36 16.58
C LYS A 108 -7.79 2.37 15.56
N HIS A 109 -7.93 2.81 14.32
CA HIS A 109 -8.71 2.07 13.30
C HIS A 109 -7.86 1.50 12.17
N GLY A 110 -6.54 1.66 12.21
CA GLY A 110 -5.62 1.17 11.17
C GLY A 110 -5.61 -0.35 11.04
N HIS A 111 -5.96 -1.09 12.10
CA HIS A 111 -6.10 -2.54 12.05
C HIS A 111 -7.06 -3.03 10.94
N ASN A 112 -8.05 -2.21 10.55
CA ASN A 112 -8.97 -2.48 9.44
C ASN A 112 -8.29 -2.55 8.07
N LEU A 113 -7.04 -2.08 7.95
CA LEU A 113 -6.24 -2.17 6.72
C LEU A 113 -5.44 -3.47 6.65
N SER A 114 -5.44 -4.29 7.70
CA SER A 114 -4.77 -5.59 7.68
C SER A 114 -5.40 -6.51 6.63
N GLY A 115 -4.58 -7.20 5.84
CA GLY A 115 -5.00 -7.96 4.66
C GLY A 115 -5.22 -7.11 3.40
N PHE A 116 -4.85 -5.83 3.40
CA PHE A 116 -4.86 -5.04 2.17
C PHE A 116 -3.83 -5.58 1.19
N GLU A 117 -4.31 -6.19 0.11
CA GLU A 117 -3.47 -6.67 -0.99
C GLU A 117 -3.02 -5.53 -1.90
N PHE A 118 -1.73 -5.45 -2.20
CA PHE A 118 -1.19 -4.49 -3.19
C PHE A 118 -1.24 -5.02 -4.62
N ASN A 119 -1.40 -6.33 -4.79
CA ASN A 119 -1.52 -7.01 -6.07
C ASN A 119 -2.66 -8.04 -6.03
N THR A 120 -3.80 -7.72 -6.62
CA THR A 120 -4.95 -8.65 -6.61
C THR A 120 -4.79 -9.85 -7.55
N THR A 121 -3.83 -9.83 -8.48
CA THR A 121 -3.59 -10.98 -9.38
C THR A 121 -2.73 -12.07 -8.73
N ALA A 122 -2.00 -11.72 -7.67
CA ALA A 122 -1.24 -12.65 -6.84
C ALA A 122 -1.38 -12.26 -5.35
N PRO A 123 -2.56 -12.52 -4.75
CA PRO A 123 -2.79 -12.22 -3.34
C PRO A 123 -1.73 -12.87 -2.46
N TYR A 124 -1.17 -12.12 -1.51
CA TYR A 124 -0.06 -12.59 -0.68
C TYR A 124 -0.41 -13.87 0.09
N GLU A 125 -1.60 -13.94 0.69
CA GLU A 125 -2.04 -15.11 1.45
C GLU A 125 -2.26 -16.36 0.57
N ASP A 126 -2.48 -16.18 -0.74
CA ASP A 126 -2.62 -17.30 -1.66
C ASP A 126 -1.27 -17.91 -2.05
N ILE A 127 -0.21 -17.10 -2.08
CA ILE A 127 1.13 -17.48 -2.55
C ILE A 127 2.12 -17.77 -1.41
N PHE A 128 1.98 -17.12 -0.27
CA PHE A 128 2.90 -17.20 0.85
C PHE A 128 2.41 -18.19 1.91
N GLY A 129 3.00 -19.38 1.96
CA GLY A 129 2.65 -20.40 2.96
C GLY A 129 3.66 -20.58 4.09
N ALA A 130 4.73 -19.79 4.14
CA ALA A 130 5.77 -20.00 5.15
C ALA A 130 5.29 -19.59 6.54
N LYS A 131 5.51 -20.47 7.51
CA LYS A 131 5.26 -20.15 8.91
C LYS A 131 6.27 -19.12 9.38
N TYR A 132 5.82 -18.16 10.18
CA TYR A 132 6.68 -17.21 10.86
C TYR A 132 6.11 -16.84 12.22
N PHE A 133 7.01 -16.40 13.08
CA PHE A 133 6.71 -15.86 14.39
C PHE A 133 7.05 -14.38 14.41
N LEU A 134 6.17 -13.61 15.02
CA LEU A 134 6.27 -12.17 15.13
C LEU A 134 6.27 -11.80 16.60
N LYS A 135 7.31 -11.08 17.02
CA LYS A 135 7.45 -10.59 18.39
C LYS A 135 7.69 -9.09 18.38
N SER A 136 6.80 -8.34 19.01
CA SER A 136 7.03 -6.92 19.28
C SER A 136 8.07 -6.75 20.39
N SER A 137 8.97 -5.78 20.23
CA SER A 137 9.91 -5.38 21.29
C SER A 137 9.19 -4.61 22.40
N SER A 138 9.82 -4.50 23.58
CA SER A 138 9.38 -3.55 24.62
C SER A 138 9.49 -2.09 24.15
N ARG A 139 10.42 -1.80 23.24
CA ARG A 139 10.55 -0.49 22.59
C ARG A 139 9.64 -0.41 21.36
N ARG A 140 8.69 0.53 21.37
CA ARG A 140 7.77 0.75 20.25
C ARG A 140 8.53 1.17 18.99
N GLY A 141 8.15 0.62 17.84
CA GLY A 141 8.85 0.82 16.57
C GLY A 141 9.81 -0.30 16.17
N GLN A 142 9.84 -1.40 16.92
CA GLN A 142 10.66 -2.56 16.60
C GLN A 142 9.87 -3.87 16.65
N ILE A 143 10.10 -4.70 15.64
CA ILE A 143 9.59 -6.06 15.57
C ILE A 143 10.72 -7.04 15.26
N ILE A 144 10.56 -8.26 15.75
CA ILE A 144 11.39 -9.41 15.39
C ILE A 144 10.50 -10.38 14.62
N LEU A 145 10.90 -10.69 13.40
CA LEU A 145 10.30 -11.70 12.56
C LEU A 145 11.22 -12.91 12.51
N HIS A 146 10.71 -14.08 12.84
CA HIS A 146 11.46 -15.33 12.78
C HIS A 146 10.76 -16.31 11.85
N PHE A 147 11.47 -16.78 10.83
CA PHE A 147 11.02 -17.85 9.96
C PHE A 147 11.84 -19.09 10.30
N PRO A 148 11.21 -20.18 10.76
CA PRO A 148 11.85 -21.48 10.85
C PRO A 148 12.34 -21.96 9.49
N ALA A 149 13.16 -23.01 9.47
CA ALA A 149 13.45 -23.72 8.22
C ALA A 149 12.15 -24.19 7.55
N PHE A 150 12.01 -23.93 6.25
CA PHE A 150 10.88 -24.39 5.45
C PHE A 150 11.38 -24.84 4.07
N VAL A 151 10.64 -25.72 3.40
CA VAL A 151 10.96 -26.17 2.03
C VAL A 151 10.24 -25.24 1.06
N PRO A 152 10.93 -24.36 0.30
CA PRO A 152 10.27 -23.34 -0.52
C PRO A 152 9.28 -23.89 -1.54
N GLU A 153 9.60 -25.03 -2.18
CA GLU A 153 8.73 -25.64 -3.19
C GLU A 153 7.41 -26.17 -2.62
N ASP A 154 7.43 -26.67 -1.37
CA ASP A 154 6.23 -27.16 -0.69
C ASP A 154 5.42 -26.04 -0.04
N THR A 155 6.07 -24.89 0.19
CA THR A 155 5.57 -23.81 1.04
C THR A 155 4.96 -22.67 0.23
N PHE A 156 5.51 -22.36 -0.95
CA PHE A 156 5.02 -21.28 -1.79
C PHE A 156 4.27 -21.80 -2.99
N LYS A 157 3.18 -21.13 -3.36
CA LYS A 157 2.59 -21.30 -4.70
C LYS A 157 3.37 -20.45 -5.70
N ALA A 158 4.60 -20.85 -5.98
CA ALA A 158 5.48 -20.13 -6.89
C ALA A 158 4.92 -20.15 -8.32
N PRO A 159 5.02 -19.03 -9.07
CA PRO A 159 4.57 -18.97 -10.44
C PRO A 159 5.46 -19.80 -11.36
N LYS A 160 4.93 -20.17 -12.53
CA LYS A 160 5.67 -20.92 -13.53
C LYS A 160 6.94 -20.16 -13.94
N GLY A 161 8.08 -20.85 -13.89
CA GLY A 161 9.38 -20.27 -14.25
C GLY A 161 10.09 -19.57 -13.10
N ALA A 162 9.48 -19.39 -11.93
CA ALA A 162 10.22 -18.89 -10.78
C ALA A 162 11.32 -19.89 -10.38
N THR A 163 12.55 -19.39 -10.28
CA THR A 163 13.71 -20.15 -9.81
C THR A 163 14.15 -19.69 -8.43
N ASN A 164 13.85 -18.44 -8.07
CA ASN A 164 14.30 -17.81 -6.85
C ASN A 164 13.22 -16.93 -6.24
N PHE A 165 13.39 -16.59 -4.97
CA PHE A 165 12.52 -15.67 -4.26
C PHE A 165 13.28 -14.79 -3.27
N LYS A 166 12.63 -13.69 -2.87
CA LYS A 166 12.99 -12.89 -1.70
C LYS A 166 11.79 -12.68 -0.82
N ILE A 167 12.00 -12.71 0.49
CA ILE A 167 11.04 -12.26 1.49
C ILE A 167 11.40 -10.83 1.88
N ASN A 168 10.41 -9.94 1.87
CA ASN A 168 10.56 -8.57 2.33
C ASN A 168 9.61 -8.33 3.49
N ALA A 169 10.10 -7.61 4.50
CA ALA A 169 9.28 -7.05 5.56
C ALA A 169 9.57 -5.56 5.68
N ARG A 170 8.54 -4.75 5.87
CA ARG A 170 8.68 -3.30 6.01
C ARG A 170 7.78 -2.82 7.12
N LEU A 171 8.35 -2.10 8.09
CA LEU A 171 7.60 -1.51 9.19
C LEU A 171 7.53 0.00 8.95
N VAL A 172 6.36 0.54 8.67
CA VAL A 172 6.17 1.95 8.27
C VAL A 172 5.40 2.69 9.35
N ALA A 173 5.96 3.79 9.84
CA ALA A 173 5.32 4.66 10.81
C ALA A 173 4.41 5.67 10.10
N LEU A 174 3.13 5.73 10.48
CA LEU A 174 2.16 6.71 9.99
C LEU A 174 1.49 7.42 11.16
N SER A 175 1.74 8.72 11.28
CA SER A 175 1.02 9.60 12.19
C SER A 175 -0.49 9.60 11.94
N ASP A 176 -1.23 9.75 13.04
CA ASP A 176 -2.61 10.22 13.02
C ASP A 176 -2.72 11.65 12.47
N TYR A 177 -3.91 12.00 11.97
CA TYR A 177 -4.23 13.34 11.49
C TYR A 177 -5.47 13.93 12.15
N GLN A 178 -5.41 15.22 12.46
CA GLN A 178 -6.54 16.01 12.96
C GLN A 178 -6.73 17.27 12.11
N TYR A 179 -7.96 17.78 12.08
CA TYR A 179 -8.24 19.04 11.41
C TYR A 179 -7.91 20.21 12.34
N ASP A 180 -7.00 21.07 11.92
CA ASP A 180 -6.71 22.33 12.59
C ASP A 180 -7.66 23.41 12.08
N HIS A 181 -8.46 23.98 12.98
CA HIS A 181 -9.45 25.00 12.64
C HIS A 181 -8.82 26.37 12.32
N SER A 182 -7.63 26.65 12.86
CA SER A 182 -6.91 27.90 12.64
C SER A 182 -6.25 27.92 11.27
N GLU A 183 -5.56 26.83 10.90
CA GLU A 183 -4.93 26.63 9.60
C GLU A 183 -5.92 26.17 8.52
N LYS A 184 -7.13 25.75 8.94
CA LYS A 184 -8.17 25.18 8.09
C LYS A 184 -7.67 23.98 7.27
N SER A 185 -6.75 23.20 7.84
CA SER A 185 -6.05 22.12 7.17
C SER A 185 -5.90 20.89 8.08
N TYR A 186 -5.62 19.73 7.50
CA TYR A 186 -5.29 18.54 8.28
C TYR A 186 -3.80 18.55 8.65
N ILE A 187 -3.49 18.37 9.93
CA ILE A 187 -2.13 18.30 10.45
C ILE A 187 -1.81 16.89 10.96
N ALA A 188 -0.61 16.41 10.65
CA ALA A 188 -0.07 15.20 11.26
C ALA A 188 0.29 15.51 12.72
N LEU A 189 -0.17 14.67 13.66
CA LEU A 189 0.19 14.79 15.07
C LEU A 189 1.65 14.45 15.36
N ASN A 190 2.31 13.75 14.45
CA ASN A 190 3.71 13.41 14.52
C ASN A 190 4.38 13.47 13.13
N LYS A 191 4.84 14.66 12.76
CA LYS A 191 5.52 14.89 11.47
C LYS A 191 6.89 14.21 11.38
N GLU A 192 7.58 14.05 12.51
CA GLU A 192 8.94 13.50 12.56
C GLU A 192 8.98 12.03 12.15
N PHE A 193 8.01 11.25 12.63
CA PHE A 193 7.95 9.81 12.37
C PHE A 193 7.09 9.44 11.16
N HIS A 194 6.23 10.34 10.68
CA HIS A 194 5.35 10.04 9.55
C HIS A 194 6.16 9.74 8.26
N GLY A 195 6.04 8.50 7.77
CA GLY A 195 6.75 8.00 6.60
C GLY A 195 8.12 7.41 6.89
N LYS A 196 8.60 7.40 8.14
CA LYS A 196 9.80 6.65 8.53
C LYS A 196 9.53 5.16 8.45
N PHE A 197 10.54 4.37 8.12
CA PHE A 197 10.38 2.93 8.00
C PHE A 197 11.65 2.16 8.35
N GLY A 198 11.46 0.94 8.85
CA GLY A 198 12.48 -0.11 8.87
C GLY A 198 12.21 -1.13 7.78
N SER A 199 13.25 -1.82 7.32
CA SER A 199 13.09 -2.90 6.33
C SER A 199 13.99 -4.09 6.59
N TYR A 200 13.50 -5.25 6.21
CA TYR A 200 14.28 -6.47 6.03
C TYR A 200 14.05 -7.01 4.63
N VAL A 201 15.12 -7.53 4.03
CA VAL A 201 15.10 -8.23 2.75
C VAL A 201 15.96 -9.46 2.90
N SER A 202 15.42 -10.64 2.60
CA SER A 202 16.21 -11.87 2.61
C SER A 202 17.28 -11.84 1.50
N PRO A 203 18.31 -12.70 1.59
CA PRO A 203 19.12 -13.05 0.43
C PRO A 203 18.23 -13.53 -0.74
N MET A 204 18.81 -13.56 -1.95
CA MET A 204 18.17 -14.21 -3.10
C MET A 204 18.22 -15.73 -2.87
N LEU A 205 17.09 -16.32 -2.47
CA LEU A 205 17.02 -17.74 -2.12
C LEU A 205 16.50 -18.55 -3.32
N PRO A 206 17.04 -19.75 -3.58
CA PRO A 206 16.53 -20.63 -4.62
C PRO A 206 15.23 -21.33 -4.17
N ILE A 207 14.36 -21.63 -5.12
CA ILE A 207 13.18 -22.47 -4.89
C ILE A 207 13.61 -23.92 -5.10
N LEU A 208 13.72 -24.68 -4.00
CA LEU A 208 14.21 -26.06 -3.99
C LEU A 208 13.33 -26.96 -3.11
N LYS A 209 13.49 -28.28 -3.25
CA LYS A 209 12.95 -29.33 -2.35
C LYS A 209 13.78 -29.57 -1.09
N ILE A 210 14.60 -28.60 -0.70
CA ILE A 210 15.40 -28.69 0.53
C ILE A 210 15.03 -27.55 1.46
N PRO A 211 15.08 -27.76 2.79
CA PRO A 211 14.80 -26.71 3.75
C PRO A 211 15.77 -25.54 3.60
N THR A 212 15.27 -24.32 3.79
CA THR A 212 16.12 -23.16 4.03
C THR A 212 16.76 -23.24 5.41
N GLU A 213 17.83 -22.47 5.61
CA GLU A 213 18.24 -22.11 6.97
C GLU A 213 17.14 -21.25 7.64
N PRO A 214 16.93 -21.37 8.97
CA PRO A 214 16.10 -20.43 9.70
C PRO A 214 16.62 -19.00 9.54
N MET A 215 15.70 -18.04 9.46
CA MET A 215 16.05 -16.63 9.32
C MET A 215 15.35 -15.79 10.40
N THR A 216 16.10 -14.85 10.99
CA THR A 216 15.57 -13.89 11.96
C THR A 216 15.85 -12.48 11.46
N ALA A 217 14.80 -11.68 11.37
CA ALA A 217 14.83 -10.31 10.92
C ALA A 217 14.49 -9.37 12.08
N HIS A 218 15.37 -8.41 12.34
CA HIS A 218 15.12 -7.30 13.25
C HIS A 218 14.74 -6.08 12.41
N VAL A 219 13.47 -5.66 12.49
CA VAL A 219 12.96 -4.52 11.72
C VAL A 219 12.65 -3.39 12.70
N SER A 220 13.30 -2.24 12.51
CA SER A 220 13.17 -1.08 13.39
C SER A 220 12.94 0.19 12.58
N VAL A 221 11.96 1.00 12.96
CA VAL A 221 11.79 2.36 12.42
C VAL A 221 12.87 3.24 13.03
N ASP A 222 13.86 3.65 12.22
CA ASP A 222 14.92 4.63 12.54
C ASP A 222 15.68 4.42 13.88
N GLN A 223 15.59 3.24 14.50
CA GLN A 223 16.13 2.92 15.85
C GLN A 223 15.61 3.83 16.99
N LEU A 224 14.57 4.61 16.74
CA LEU A 224 13.93 5.51 17.69
C LEU A 224 12.68 4.86 18.29
N GLU A 225 12.29 5.35 19.47
CA GLU A 225 11.02 4.95 20.09
C GLU A 225 9.87 5.72 19.44
N VAL A 226 8.96 5.00 18.81
CA VAL A 226 7.87 5.60 18.01
C VAL A 226 6.71 5.99 18.92
N PRO A 227 6.28 7.28 18.96
CA PRO A 227 5.22 7.74 19.87
C PRO A 227 3.84 7.09 19.62
N GLU A 228 2.97 7.10 20.64
CA GLU A 228 1.67 6.43 20.61
C GLU A 228 0.70 6.94 19.53
N ASN A 229 0.80 8.22 19.15
CA ASN A 229 0.00 8.85 18.10
C ASN A 229 0.46 8.52 16.66
N THR A 230 1.28 7.47 16.51
CA THR A 230 1.87 7.06 15.23
C THR A 230 1.72 5.56 15.04
N ALA A 231 0.83 5.12 14.18
CA ALA A 231 0.62 3.69 13.89
C ALA A 231 1.81 3.07 13.16
N LEU A 232 2.03 1.77 13.35
CA LEU A 232 3.08 0.99 12.72
C LEU A 232 2.47 -0.04 11.77
N PHE A 233 2.67 0.15 10.47
CA PHE A 233 2.17 -0.74 9.42
C PHE A 233 3.26 -1.76 9.06
N LEU A 234 3.04 -3.03 9.37
CA LEU A 234 3.87 -4.14 8.91
C LEU A 234 3.39 -4.60 7.54
N LEU A 235 4.18 -4.32 6.52
CA LEU A 235 4.01 -4.83 5.17
C LEU A 235 4.89 -6.06 4.98
N MET A 236 4.32 -7.10 4.40
CA MET A 236 5.02 -8.34 4.06
C MET A 236 4.89 -8.57 2.56
N ALA A 237 5.98 -9.01 1.91
CA ALA A 237 5.97 -9.36 0.50
C ALA A 237 6.84 -10.57 0.21
N VAL A 238 6.43 -11.34 -0.79
CA VAL A 238 7.27 -12.34 -1.45
C VAL A 238 7.44 -11.95 -2.91
N SER A 239 8.70 -11.83 -3.32
CA SER A 239 9.08 -11.47 -4.67
C SER A 239 9.68 -12.69 -5.36
N PHE A 240 9.13 -13.11 -6.49
CA PHE A 240 9.65 -14.22 -7.28
C PHE A 240 10.55 -13.74 -8.42
N TYR A 241 11.56 -14.53 -8.73
CA TYR A 241 12.52 -14.21 -9.78
C TYR A 241 12.75 -15.40 -10.68
N HIS A 242 12.95 -15.12 -11.97
CA HIS A 242 13.47 -16.07 -12.94
C HIS A 242 14.96 -15.81 -13.15
N TYR A 243 15.78 -16.86 -13.02
CA TYR A 243 17.20 -16.79 -13.29
C TYR A 243 17.52 -17.38 -14.66
N GLU A 244 18.04 -16.54 -15.54
CA GLU A 244 18.51 -16.96 -16.87
C GLU A 244 19.75 -16.15 -17.25
N ASN A 245 20.74 -16.81 -17.87
CA ASN A 245 21.94 -16.15 -18.41
C ASN A 245 22.68 -15.22 -17.42
N GLY A 246 22.76 -15.63 -16.14
CA GLY A 246 23.46 -14.85 -15.12
C GLY A 246 22.65 -13.71 -14.50
N LYS A 247 21.37 -13.54 -14.86
CA LYS A 247 20.52 -12.43 -14.40
C LYS A 247 19.26 -12.93 -13.72
N PHE A 248 18.82 -12.20 -12.70
CA PHE A 248 17.52 -12.38 -12.07
C PHE A 248 16.54 -11.37 -12.62
N GLU A 249 15.50 -11.85 -13.28
CA GLU A 249 14.35 -11.05 -13.71
C GLU A 249 13.24 -11.15 -12.66
N HIS A 250 12.66 -10.01 -12.28
CA HIS A 250 11.57 -9.99 -11.29
C HIS A 250 10.24 -10.34 -11.95
N LEU A 251 9.63 -11.44 -11.51
CA LEU A 251 8.25 -11.83 -11.84
C LEU A 251 7.27 -11.00 -10.99
N ASN A 252 7.21 -9.70 -11.26
CA ASN A 252 6.55 -8.72 -10.40
C ASN A 252 5.02 -8.86 -10.36
N LYS A 253 4.38 -9.31 -11.44
CA LYS A 253 2.92 -9.52 -11.51
C LYS A 253 2.44 -10.73 -10.75
N GLU A 254 3.33 -11.68 -10.51
CA GLU A 254 3.09 -12.92 -9.78
C GLU A 254 3.65 -12.88 -8.36
N SER A 255 4.33 -11.79 -8.01
CA SER A 255 4.76 -11.49 -6.66
C SER A 255 3.61 -10.86 -5.87
N GLY A 256 3.56 -11.09 -4.56
CA GLY A 256 2.48 -10.60 -3.71
C GLY A 256 3.00 -9.79 -2.54
N MET A 257 2.17 -8.84 -2.09
CA MET A 257 2.47 -7.95 -0.99
C MET A 257 1.17 -7.54 -0.30
N THR A 258 1.18 -7.54 1.03
CA THR A 258 0.02 -7.20 1.86
C THR A 258 0.40 -6.31 3.04
N ILE A 259 -0.56 -5.54 3.56
CA ILE A 259 -0.45 -4.98 4.91
C ILE A 259 -0.77 -6.11 5.87
N LYS A 260 0.23 -6.73 6.48
CA LYS A 260 0.01 -7.90 7.33
C LYS A 260 -0.67 -7.54 8.65
N GLN A 261 -0.20 -6.48 9.28
CA GLN A 261 -0.70 -6.04 10.58
C GLN A 261 -0.43 -4.54 10.80
N VAL A 262 -1.25 -3.92 11.64
CA VAL A 262 -1.05 -2.54 12.12
C VAL A 262 -1.02 -2.53 13.65
N TYR A 263 -0.06 -1.79 14.24
CA TYR A 263 0.13 -1.58 15.69
C TYR A 263 0.11 -0.09 16.06
#